data_AF-A0A9E5ZMR2-F1
#
_entry.id   AF-A0A9E5ZMR2-F1
#
_cell.length_a   1.000
_cell.length_b   1.000
_cell.length_c   1.000
_cell.angle_alpha   90.00
_cell.angle_beta   90.00
_cell.angle_gamma   90.00
#
_symmetry.space_group_name_H-M   'P 1'
#
loop_
_entity.id
_entity.type
_entity.pdbx_description
1 polymer ?
#
loop_
_entity_poly.entity_id
_entity_poly.type
_entity_poly.pdbx_seq_one_letter_code
_entity_poly.pdbx_strand_id
1 'polypeptide(L)'
;MSNFNLTIPTGKKVYFSSDNHLGAPNFEASKPREKKFVAWLDEVKQDAAAIFLLGDLFDFWFEYKTVVPKGFVRTLGKLAEIRDSGIPIYFFVGNHDLWMDDYFEKELNIP
;
A
#
# COMPACT_ATOMS: atom_id res chain seq x y z
N MET A 1 -4.28 -24.10 -2.31
CA MET A 1 -3.59 -22.93 -1.73
C MET A 1 -2.12 -23.25 -1.71
N SER A 2 -1.29 -22.52 -2.45
CA SER A 2 0.17 -22.66 -2.35
C SER A 2 0.62 -22.14 -0.98
N ASN A 3 1.53 -22.86 -0.32
CA ASN A 3 2.11 -22.39 0.94
C ASN A 3 3.00 -21.17 0.65
N PHE A 4 2.69 -20.04 1.26
CA PHE A 4 3.55 -18.85 1.27
C PHE A 4 4.56 -18.99 2.41
N ASN A 5 5.86 -18.97 2.10
CA ASN A 5 6.94 -19.00 3.08
C ASN A 5 7.76 -17.71 2.96
N LEU A 6 7.82 -16.94 4.05
CA LEU A 6 8.65 -15.73 4.14
C LEU A 6 9.81 -15.99 5.11
N THR A 7 11.05 -15.87 4.61
CA THR A 7 12.24 -15.86 5.47
C THR A 7 12.46 -14.45 5.99
N ILE A 8 12.57 -14.31 7.31
CA ILE A 8 12.82 -13.02 7.97
C ILE A 8 14.30 -12.98 8.37
N PRO A 9 15.14 -12.14 7.74
CA PRO A 9 16.53 -11.99 8.15
C PRO A 9 16.64 -11.47 9.60
N THR A 10 17.72 -11.85 10.29
CA THR A 10 18.01 -11.34 11.64
C THR A 10 18.02 -9.81 11.65
N GLY A 11 17.26 -9.21 12.58
CA GLY A 11 17.16 -7.76 12.72
C GLY A 11 16.16 -7.08 11.78
N LYS A 12 15.49 -7.84 10.90
CA LYS A 12 14.37 -7.34 10.09
C LYS A 12 13.03 -7.71 10.69
N LYS A 13 11.96 -7.01 10.29
CA LYS A 13 10.60 -7.17 10.81
C LYS A 13 9.57 -7.27 9.69
N VAL A 14 8.40 -7.80 10.01
CA VAL A 14 7.25 -7.77 9.12
C VAL A 14 6.26 -6.74 9.65
N TYR A 15 5.79 -5.86 8.77
CA TYR A 15 4.87 -4.79 9.12
C TYR A 15 3.51 -5.01 8.48
N PHE A 16 2.47 -4.61 9.22
CA PHE A 16 1.08 -4.73 8.79
C PHE A 16 0.40 -3.36 8.94
N SER A 17 -0.43 -2.99 7.97
CA SER A 17 -1.33 -1.83 8.04
C SER A 17 -2.65 -2.17 7.36
N SER A 18 -3.75 -1.64 7.87
CA SER A 18 -5.10 -1.78 7.31
C SER A 18 -5.90 -0.51 7.61
N ASP A 19 -7.06 -0.37 6.98
CA ASP A 19 -8.08 0.62 7.35
C ASP A 19 -7.55 2.06 7.38
N ASN A 20 -6.69 2.40 6.41
CA ASN A 20 -6.17 3.76 6.28
C ASN A 20 -7.24 4.70 5.72
N HIS A 21 -8.19 4.18 4.92
CA HIS A 21 -9.33 4.91 4.35
C HIS A 21 -8.91 6.25 3.73
N LEU A 22 -7.82 6.28 2.95
CA LEU A 22 -7.33 7.50 2.33
C LEU A 22 -8.38 8.04 1.35
N GLY A 23 -8.78 9.30 1.51
CA GLY A 23 -9.89 9.95 0.81
C GLY A 23 -10.99 10.43 1.77
N ALA A 24 -11.22 9.73 2.89
CA ALA A 24 -12.26 10.04 3.84
C ALA A 24 -11.94 11.19 4.82
N PRO A 25 -12.94 11.92 5.34
CA PRO A 25 -14.26 12.15 4.71
C PRO A 25 -14.16 13.11 3.52
N ASN A 26 -12.99 13.73 3.32
CA ASN A 26 -12.67 14.58 2.19
C ASN A 26 -11.15 14.71 2.06
N PHE A 27 -10.70 15.29 0.95
CA PHE A 27 -9.29 15.47 0.64
C PHE A 27 -8.49 16.21 1.72
N GLU A 28 -9.01 17.33 2.23
CA GLU A 28 -8.29 18.14 3.23
C GLU A 28 -8.12 17.40 4.56
N ALA A 29 -9.16 16.70 5.03
CA ALA A 29 -9.09 15.89 6.24
C ALA A 29 -8.26 14.61 6.06
N SER A 30 -8.22 14.05 4.85
CA SER A 30 -7.41 12.86 4.55
C SER A 30 -5.92 13.17 4.42
N LYS A 31 -5.55 14.38 3.97
CA LYS A 31 -4.15 14.72 3.65
C LYS A 31 -3.18 14.58 4.84
N PRO A 32 -3.53 14.97 6.09
CA PRO A 32 -2.69 14.68 7.25
C PRO A 32 -2.52 13.18 7.50
N ARG A 33 -3.57 12.37 7.27
CA ARG A 33 -3.53 10.91 7.41
C ARG A 33 -2.63 10.27 6.35
N GLU A 34 -2.73 10.72 5.10
CA GLU A 34 -1.82 10.31 4.01
C GLU A 34 -0.36 10.60 4.41
N LYS A 35 -0.07 11.82 4.88
CA LYS A 35 1.29 12.18 5.32
C LYS A 35 1.80 11.31 6.45
N LYS A 36 0.94 11.00 7.43
CA LYS A 36 1.30 10.11 8.55
C LYS A 36 1.60 8.69 8.06
N PHE A 37 0.78 8.17 7.15
CA PHE A 37 0.99 6.86 6.56
C PHE A 37 2.29 6.80 5.74
N VAL A 38 2.55 7.80 4.89
CA VAL A 38 3.79 7.90 4.12
C VAL A 38 5.02 8.04 5.01
N ALA A 39 4.93 8.82 6.11
CA ALA A 39 6.02 8.93 7.07
C ALA A 39 6.29 7.60 7.79
N TRP A 40 5.23 6.86 8.15
CA TRP A 40 5.37 5.53 8.72
C TRP A 40 6.01 4.55 7.74
N LEU A 41 5.61 4.57 6.46
CA LEU A 41 6.26 3.77 5.41
C LEU A 41 7.76 4.09 5.29
N ASP A 42 8.14 5.36 5.45
CA ASP A 42 9.54 5.80 5.42
C ASP A 42 10.36 5.33 6.64
N GLU A 43 9.71 5.19 7.80
CA GLU A 43 10.30 4.63 9.02
C GLU A 43 10.49 3.12 8.89
N VAL A 44 9.44 2.39 8.52
CA VAL A 44 9.47 0.92 8.52
C VAL A 44 10.32 0.34 7.40
N LYS A 45 10.50 1.05 6.28
CA LYS A 45 11.34 0.55 5.17
C LYS A 45 12.80 0.32 5.60
N GLN A 46 13.26 0.94 6.69
CA GLN A 46 14.64 0.79 7.18
C GLN A 46 14.92 -0.66 7.64
N ASP A 47 13.95 -1.31 8.27
CA ASP A 47 14.09 -2.65 8.84
C ASP A 47 12.99 -3.64 8.39
N ALA A 48 12.17 -3.29 7.38
CA ALA A 48 11.21 -4.20 6.80
C ALA A 48 11.88 -5.36 6.05
N ALA A 49 11.47 -6.58 6.39
CA ALA A 49 11.59 -7.78 5.56
C ALA A 49 10.40 -7.88 4.58
N ALA A 50 9.22 -7.41 4.99
CA ALA A 50 8.03 -7.31 4.15
C ALA A 50 7.00 -6.34 4.77
N ILE A 51 6.13 -5.79 3.93
CA ILE A 51 4.99 -4.96 4.34
C ILE A 51 3.71 -5.58 3.79
N PHE A 52 2.71 -5.71 4.64
CA PHE A 52 1.39 -6.24 4.31
C PHE A 52 0.34 -5.14 4.48
N LEU A 53 -0.36 -4.82 3.41
CA LEU A 53 -1.46 -3.87 3.38
C LEU A 53 -2.78 -4.65 3.34
N LEU A 54 -3.44 -4.77 4.48
CA LEU A 54 -4.56 -5.67 4.72
C LEU A 54 -5.92 -4.99 4.48
N GLY A 55 -6.09 -4.42 3.29
CA GLY A 55 -7.35 -3.82 2.86
C GLY A 55 -7.66 -2.44 3.40
N ASP A 56 -8.60 -1.80 2.72
CA ASP A 56 -9.13 -0.46 2.99
C ASP A 56 -8.02 0.60 3.09
N LEU A 57 -7.05 0.51 2.17
CA LEU A 57 -6.01 1.54 2.05
C LEU A 57 -6.65 2.85 1.57
N PHE A 58 -7.53 2.77 0.58
CA PHE A 58 -8.30 3.90 0.09
C PHE A 58 -9.73 3.81 0.63
N ASP A 59 -10.33 4.97 0.90
CA ASP A 59 -11.76 5.05 1.22
C ASP A 59 -12.62 4.67 0.01
N PHE A 60 -12.08 4.88 -1.19
CA PHE A 60 -12.66 4.40 -2.42
C PHE A 60 -11.57 4.29 -3.50
N TRP A 61 -11.39 3.09 -4.04
CA TRP A 61 -10.58 2.87 -5.23
C TRP A 61 -11.42 2.24 -6.33
N PHE A 62 -11.39 2.86 -7.51
CA PHE A 62 -11.96 2.27 -8.72
C PHE A 62 -10.91 2.33 -9.82
N GLU A 63 -10.55 1.15 -10.32
CA GLU A 63 -9.60 1.04 -11.42
C GLU A 63 -10.27 1.33 -12.76
N TYR A 64 -9.65 2.21 -13.55
CA TYR A 64 -10.09 2.55 -14.90
C TYR A 64 -9.00 2.19 -15.89
N LYS A 65 -9.40 1.83 -17.12
CA LYS A 65 -8.47 1.44 -18.20
C LYS A 65 -7.47 2.52 -18.61
N THR A 66 -7.80 3.79 -18.40
CA THR A 66 -7.05 4.92 -18.98
C THR A 66 -6.77 6.05 -18.00
N VAL A 67 -7.21 5.96 -16.74
CA VAL A 67 -7.01 7.00 -15.74
C VAL A 67 -6.70 6.39 -14.38
N VAL A 68 -5.84 7.08 -13.63
CA VAL A 68 -5.53 6.76 -12.24
C VAL A 68 -6.31 7.72 -11.33
N PRO A 69 -7.00 7.24 -10.28
CA PRO A 69 -7.65 8.09 -9.31
C PRO A 69 -6.71 9.16 -8.73
N LYS A 70 -7.15 10.42 -8.75
CA LYS A 70 -6.36 11.54 -8.23
C LYS A 70 -6.37 11.54 -6.71
N GLY A 71 -5.31 12.10 -6.11
CA GLY A 71 -5.23 12.37 -4.68
C GLY A 71 -4.28 11.47 -3.90
N PHE A 72 -3.87 10.34 -4.47
CA PHE A 72 -3.06 9.31 -3.78
C PHE A 72 -1.61 9.23 -4.24
N VAL A 73 -1.15 10.21 -5.02
CA VAL A 73 0.17 10.17 -5.70
C VAL A 73 1.34 9.99 -4.74
N ARG A 74 1.26 10.52 -3.50
CA ARG A 74 2.35 10.37 -2.53
C ARG A 74 2.40 8.94 -1.99
N THR A 75 1.24 8.38 -1.69
CA THR A 75 1.12 6.99 -1.27
C THR A 75 1.62 6.05 -2.37
N LEU A 76 1.09 6.18 -3.59
CA LEU A 76 1.51 5.36 -4.73
C LEU A 76 3.01 5.48 -5.01
N GLY A 77 3.56 6.70 -5.00
CA GLY A 77 4.99 6.93 -5.19
C GLY A 77 5.87 6.33 -4.09
N LYS A 78 5.41 6.36 -2.83
CA LYS A 78 6.13 5.74 -1.70
C LYS A 78 6.11 4.21 -1.80
N LEU A 79 4.98 3.62 -2.18
CA LEU A 79 4.88 2.17 -2.39
C LEU A 79 5.79 1.72 -3.55
N ALA A 80 5.79 2.45 -4.66
CA ALA A 80 6.71 2.20 -5.78
C ALA A 80 8.18 2.26 -5.32
N GLU A 81 8.58 3.33 -4.63
CA GLU A 81 9.96 3.48 -4.12
C GLU A 81 10.38 2.31 -3.23
N ILE A 82 9.53 1.89 -2.28
CA ILE A 82 9.83 0.78 -1.40
C ILE A 82 9.94 -0.52 -2.18
N ARG A 83 9.03 -0.78 -3.12
CA ARG A 83 9.07 -1.98 -3.95
C ARG A 83 10.30 -2.03 -4.86
N ASP A 84 10.67 -0.91 -5.47
CA ASP A 84 11.87 -0.76 -6.30
C ASP A 84 13.16 -0.97 -5.49
N SER A 85 13.15 -0.71 -4.18
CA SER A 85 14.26 -1.02 -3.28
C SER A 85 14.43 -2.52 -2.96
N GLY A 86 13.51 -3.37 -3.46
CA GLY A 86 13.52 -4.81 -3.27
C GLY A 86 12.77 -5.30 -2.03
N ILE A 87 12.09 -4.42 -1.29
CA ILE A 87 11.26 -4.80 -0.14
C ILE A 87 9.91 -5.33 -0.65
N PRO A 88 9.52 -6.58 -0.32
CA PRO A 88 8.21 -7.10 -0.66
C PRO A 88 7.09 -6.30 -0.01
N ILE A 89 6.10 -5.94 -0.82
CA ILE A 89 4.81 -5.41 -0.37
C ILE A 89 3.73 -6.37 -0.87
N TYR A 90 2.75 -6.68 -0.04
CA TYR A 90 1.60 -7.50 -0.39
C TYR A 90 0.33 -6.70 -0.10
N PHE A 91 -0.61 -6.68 -1.05
CA PHE A 91 -1.86 -5.95 -0.92
C PHE A 91 -3.04 -6.91 -0.90
N PHE A 92 -3.90 -6.78 0.10
CA PHE A 92 -5.14 -7.54 0.21
C PHE A 92 -6.29 -6.58 0.00
N VAL A 93 -7.22 -6.91 -0.88
CA VAL A 93 -8.36 -6.07 -1.19
C VAL A 93 -9.34 -6.04 0.00
N GLY A 94 -9.65 -4.85 0.49
CA GLY A 94 -10.71 -4.60 1.47
C GLY A 94 -12.07 -4.33 0.81
N ASN A 95 -13.11 -4.08 1.60
CA ASN A 95 -14.44 -3.83 1.05
C ASN A 95 -14.60 -2.45 0.40
N HIS A 96 -13.68 -1.51 0.63
CA HIS A 96 -13.62 -0.22 -0.08
C HIS A 96 -12.76 -0.26 -1.35
N ASP A 97 -11.97 -1.31 -1.51
CA ASP A 97 -11.01 -1.50 -2.60
C ASP A 97 -11.51 -2.51 -3.66
N LEU A 98 -12.79 -2.92 -3.63
CA LEU A 98 -13.35 -4.04 -4.39
C LEU A 98 -13.15 -3.97 -5.92
N TRP A 99 -12.77 -2.81 -6.46
CA TRP A 99 -12.51 -2.58 -7.89
C TRP A 99 -11.02 -2.41 -8.20
N MET A 100 -10.16 -2.97 -7.36
CA MET A 100 -8.75 -3.22 -7.65
C MET A 100 -8.67 -4.49 -8.50
N ASP A 101 -8.15 -4.37 -9.72
CA ASP A 101 -7.92 -5.51 -10.62
C ASP A 101 -6.42 -5.79 -10.65
N ASP A 102 -5.70 -5.30 -11.67
CA ASP A 102 -4.28 -5.62 -11.85
C ASP A 102 -3.36 -4.39 -11.86
N TYR A 103 -3.87 -3.18 -11.56
CA TYR A 103 -3.06 -1.97 -11.53
C TYR A 103 -1.87 -2.06 -10.56
N PHE A 104 -2.08 -2.53 -9.32
CA PHE A 104 -1.00 -2.68 -8.33
C PHE A 104 0.05 -3.71 -8.79
N GLU A 105 -0.40 -4.81 -9.37
CA GLU A 105 0.50 -5.85 -9.88
C GLU A 105 1.33 -5.32 -11.06
N LYS A 106 0.68 -4.66 -12.04
CA LYS A 106 1.33 -4.20 -13.27
C LYS A 106 2.19 -2.95 -13.09
N GLU A 107 1.70 -1.95 -12.37
CA GLU A 107 2.36 -0.65 -12.27
C GLU A 107 3.30 -0.57 -11.07
N LEU A 108 2.99 -1.30 -9.99
CA LEU A 108 3.77 -1.25 -8.75
C LEU A 108 4.50 -2.56 -8.46
N ASN A 109 4.26 -3.64 -9.21
CA ASN A 109 4.79 -4.96 -8.89
C ASN A 109 4.37 -5.41 -7.48
N ILE A 110 3.16 -5.07 -7.05
CA ILE A 110 2.59 -5.45 -5.75
C ILE A 110 1.47 -6.47 -5.99
N PRO A 111 1.65 -7.73 -5.57
CA PRO A 111 0.63 -8.77 -5.69
C PRO A 111 -0.42 -8.69 -4.58
#